data_AF-A0A426VZD1-F1
#
_entry.id   AF-A0A426VZD1-F1
#
_cell.length_a   1.000
_cell.length_b   1.000
_cell.length_c   1.000
_cell.angle_alpha   90.00
_cell.angle_beta   90.00
_cell.angle_gamma   90.00
#
_symmetry.space_group_name_H-M   'P 1'
#
loop_
_entity.id
_entity.type
_entity.pdbx_description
1 polymer ?
#
loop_
_entity_poly.entity_id
_entity_poly.type
_entity_poly.pdbx_seq_one_letter_code
_entity_poly.pdbx_strand_id
1 'polypeptide(L)'
;MEIAEYFITIKNIELYFILGLSIFTVWFISNTIKYYHGEKRKVKNLHRFAKEGEIDAQGRLAHHYRKGKMVKKNCKKAAFWYQKAAFSGDDEARGYLQNFFDEHKKNKC
;
A
#
# COMPACT_ATOMS: atom_id res chain seq x y z
N MET A 1 -50.76 -21.59 18.62
CA MET A 1 -49.99 -20.45 19.15
C MET A 1 -48.49 -20.64 18.89
N GLU A 2 -47.95 -21.83 19.12
CA GLU A 2 -46.50 -22.15 18.94
C GLU A 2 -45.95 -22.04 17.50
N ILE A 3 -46.71 -22.45 16.48
CA ILE A 3 -46.22 -22.43 15.07
C ILE A 3 -46.01 -21.00 14.57
N ALA A 4 -46.82 -20.04 15.03
CA ALA A 4 -46.69 -18.64 14.65
C ALA A 4 -45.42 -18.00 15.26
N GLU A 5 -45.11 -18.32 16.52
CA GLU A 5 -43.87 -17.85 17.19
C GLU A 5 -42.61 -18.44 16.56
N TYR A 6 -42.65 -19.71 16.15
CA TYR A 6 -41.55 -20.35 15.42
C TYR A 6 -41.28 -19.67 14.07
N PHE A 7 -42.33 -19.36 13.31
CA PHE A 7 -42.21 -18.65 12.04
C PHE A 7 -41.68 -17.22 12.20
N ILE A 8 -42.13 -16.51 13.24
CA ILE A 8 -41.60 -15.19 13.63
C ILE A 8 -40.12 -15.29 13.98
N THR A 9 -39.71 -16.32 14.71
CA THR A 9 -38.31 -16.54 15.12
C THR A 9 -37.40 -16.82 13.91
N ILE A 10 -37.84 -17.63 12.94
CA ILE A 10 -37.07 -17.89 11.71
C ILE A 10 -36.88 -16.62 10.87
N LYS A 11 -37.93 -15.81 10.70
CA LYS A 11 -37.82 -14.52 9.99
C LYS A 11 -36.85 -13.56 10.68
N ASN A 12 -36.78 -13.59 12.01
CA ASN A 12 -35.84 -12.77 12.76
C ASN A 12 -34.39 -13.26 12.58
N ILE A 13 -34.17 -14.56 12.42
CA ILE A 13 -32.83 -15.12 12.14
C ILE A 13 -32.27 -14.57 10.82
N GLU A 14 -33.06 -14.57 9.74
CA GLU A 14 -32.64 -13.96 8.47
C GLU A 14 -32.28 -12.48 8.63
N LEU A 15 -33.08 -11.74 9.40
CA LEU A 15 -32.82 -10.34 9.72
C LEU A 15 -31.50 -10.14 10.49
N TYR A 16 -31.20 -10.99 11.48
CA TYR A 16 -29.94 -10.93 12.22
C TYR A 16 -28.73 -11.27 11.35
N PHE A 17 -28.86 -12.23 10.42
CA PHE A 17 -27.81 -12.52 9.45
C PHE A 17 -27.52 -11.31 8.56
N ILE A 18 -28.56 -10.66 8.04
CA ILE A 18 -28.42 -9.45 7.20
C ILE A 18 -27.75 -8.31 7.98
N LEU A 19 -28.16 -8.07 9.24
CA LEU A 19 -27.53 -7.07 10.11
C LEU A 19 -26.07 -7.40 10.44
N GLY A 20 -25.76 -8.67 10.68
CA GLY A 20 -24.38 -9.13 10.90
C GLY A 20 -23.49 -8.89 9.68
N LEU A 21 -23.99 -9.22 8.48
CA LEU A 21 -23.27 -8.99 7.23
C LEU A 21 -23.09 -7.49 6.94
N SER A 22 -24.10 -6.65 7.22
CA SER A 22 -23.98 -5.20 7.02
C SER A 22 -22.94 -4.59 7.98
N ILE A 23 -22.96 -4.99 9.25
CA ILE A 23 -21.94 -4.55 10.23
C ILE A 23 -20.55 -5.03 9.82
N PHE A 24 -20.42 -6.28 9.41
CA PHE A 24 -19.14 -6.85 8.97
C PHE A 24 -18.58 -6.12 7.74
N THR A 25 -19.42 -5.83 6.75
CA THR A 25 -18.98 -5.10 5.55
C THR A 25 -18.58 -3.66 5.87
N VAL A 26 -19.31 -2.96 6.74
CA VAL A 26 -18.92 -1.61 7.20
C VAL A 26 -17.59 -1.64 7.96
N TRP A 27 -17.39 -2.62 8.84
CA TRP A 27 -16.12 -2.82 9.53
C TRP A 27 -14.99 -3.12 8.56
N PHE A 28 -15.21 -4.00 7.59
CA PHE A 28 -14.23 -4.38 6.57
C PHE A 28 -13.85 -3.18 5.69
N ILE A 29 -14.83 -2.40 5.23
CA ILE A 29 -14.61 -1.16 4.48
C ILE A 29 -13.84 -0.15 5.33
N SER A 30 -14.22 0.04 6.59
CA SER A 30 -13.51 0.97 7.49
C SER A 30 -12.07 0.54 7.73
N ASN A 31 -11.83 -0.76 7.93
CA ASN A 31 -10.50 -1.32 8.12
C ASN A 31 -9.62 -1.19 6.86
N THR A 32 -10.19 -1.46 5.68
CA THR A 32 -9.49 -1.29 4.41
C THR A 32 -9.14 0.17 4.15
N ILE A 33 -10.08 1.10 4.32
CA ILE A 33 -9.83 2.54 4.19
C ILE A 33 -8.69 2.98 5.13
N LYS A 34 -8.71 2.53 6.39
CA LYS A 34 -7.66 2.82 7.37
C LYS A 34 -6.29 2.31 6.92
N TYR A 35 -6.22 1.08 6.41
CA TYR A 35 -4.98 0.51 5.86
C TYR A 35 -4.43 1.33 4.69
N TYR A 36 -5.28 1.66 3.70
CA TYR A 36 -4.89 2.47 2.55
C TYR A 36 -4.44 3.89 2.92
N HIS A 37 -5.13 4.55 3.86
CA HIS A 37 -4.73 5.87 4.35
C HIS A 37 -3.37 5.84 5.06
N GLY A 38 -3.11 4.80 5.86
CA GLY A 38 -1.83 4.61 6.55
C GLY A 38 -0.67 4.51 5.56
N GLU A 39 -0.78 3.64 4.56
CA GLU A 39 0.24 3.47 3.53
C GLU A 39 0.45 4.75 2.71
N LYS A 40 -0.62 5.50 2.39
CA LYS A 40 -0.51 6.75 1.64
C LYS A 40 0.22 7.83 2.46
N ARG A 41 0.01 7.87 3.77
CA ARG A 41 0.74 8.75 4.69
C ARG A 41 2.22 8.38 4.75
N LYS A 42 2.57 7.09 4.79
CA LYS A 42 3.97 6.63 4.76
C LYS A 42 4.69 7.11 3.50
N VAL A 43 4.08 6.94 2.33
CA VAL A 43 4.65 7.42 1.06
C VAL A 43 4.78 8.94 1.02
N LYS A 44 3.80 9.67 1.56
CA LYS A 44 3.89 11.14 1.67
C LYS A 44 5.07 11.56 2.54
N ASN A 45 5.32 10.88 3.65
CA ASN A 45 6.47 11.16 4.52
C ASN A 45 7.79 10.80 3.84
N LEU A 46 7.85 9.66 3.14
CA LEU A 46 9.01 9.30 2.29
C LEU A 46 9.33 10.39 1.27
N HIS A 47 8.31 10.98 0.65
CA HIS A 47 8.49 12.10 -0.27
C HIS A 47 9.10 13.35 0.39
N ARG A 48 8.80 13.60 1.66
CA ARG A 48 9.39 14.69 2.43
C ARG A 48 10.85 14.39 2.77
N PHE A 49 11.12 13.25 3.38
CA PHE A 49 12.47 12.83 3.78
C PHE A 49 13.42 12.69 2.58
N ALA A 50 12.94 12.14 1.45
CA ALA A 50 13.73 12.05 0.22
C ALA A 50 14.12 13.43 -0.34
N LYS A 51 13.29 14.45 -0.11
CA LYS A 51 13.62 15.85 -0.47
C LYS A 51 14.62 16.47 0.49
N GLU A 52 14.50 16.15 1.79
CA GLU A 52 15.44 16.60 2.83
C GLU A 52 16.83 15.96 2.69
N GLY A 53 16.97 14.91 1.88
CA GLY A 53 18.25 14.31 1.52
C GLY A 53 18.52 12.96 2.17
N GLU A 54 17.56 12.43 2.93
CA GLU A 54 17.68 11.13 3.59
C GLU A 54 17.77 10.00 2.55
N ILE A 55 18.89 9.29 2.55
CA ILE A 55 19.26 8.32 1.52
C ILE A 55 18.30 7.11 1.54
N ASP A 56 18.00 6.59 2.73
CA ASP A 56 17.01 5.53 2.95
C ASP A 56 15.65 5.89 2.37
N ALA A 57 15.20 7.13 2.60
CA ALA A 57 13.92 7.60 2.09
C ALA A 57 13.92 7.69 0.56
N GLN A 58 15.02 8.11 -0.06
CA GLN A 58 15.18 8.14 -1.52
C GLN A 58 15.13 6.72 -2.10
N GLY A 59 15.84 5.75 -1.51
CA GLY A 59 15.83 4.35 -1.93
C GLY A 59 14.45 3.70 -1.81
N ARG A 60 13.76 3.91 -0.67
CA ARG A 60 12.40 3.42 -0.44
C ARG A 60 11.40 4.06 -1.41
N LEU A 61 11.49 5.37 -1.64
CA LEU A 61 10.61 6.08 -2.57
C LEU A 61 10.81 5.57 -4.02
N ALA A 62 12.06 5.34 -4.43
CA ALA A 62 12.38 4.74 -5.72
C ALA A 62 11.73 3.35 -5.86
N HIS A 63 11.79 2.54 -4.81
CA HIS A 63 11.14 1.22 -4.79
C HIS A 63 9.61 1.31 -4.94
N HIS A 64 8.96 2.30 -4.29
CA HIS A 64 7.53 2.56 -4.47
C HIS A 64 7.19 2.93 -5.93
N TYR A 65 7.97 3.81 -6.56
CA TYR A 65 7.81 4.15 -7.99
C TYR A 65 8.06 2.96 -8.91
N ARG A 66 9.01 2.09 -8.58
CA ARG A 66 9.32 0.89 -9.36
C ARG A 66 8.19 -0.14 -9.32
N LYS A 67 7.61 -0.39 -8.15
CA LYS A 67 6.54 -1.37 -7.95
C LYS A 67 5.15 -0.84 -8.28
N GLY A 68 4.97 0.49 -8.29
CA GLY A 68 3.64 1.09 -8.38
C GLY A 68 2.80 0.93 -7.11
N LYS A 69 3.44 0.73 -5.95
CA LYS A 69 2.74 0.59 -4.67
C LYS A 69 2.41 1.98 -4.12
N MET A 70 1.12 2.31 -4.02
CA MET A 70 0.59 3.61 -3.56
C MET A 70 0.91 4.84 -4.43
N VAL A 71 1.82 4.70 -5.40
CA VAL A 71 2.13 5.68 -6.44
C VAL A 71 2.02 5.01 -7.81
N LYS A 72 1.79 5.80 -8.86
CA LYS A 72 1.80 5.26 -10.23
C LYS A 72 3.19 4.70 -10.55
N LYS A 73 3.25 3.46 -11.07
CA LYS A 73 4.50 2.85 -11.52
C LYS A 73 5.21 3.79 -12.50
N ASN A 74 6.46 4.12 -12.23
CA ASN A 74 7.28 5.00 -13.08
C ASN A 74 8.76 4.68 -12.90
N CYS A 75 9.32 3.92 -13.85
CA CYS A 75 10.70 3.46 -13.79
C CYS A 75 11.70 4.62 -13.97
N LYS A 76 11.36 5.67 -14.73
CA LYS A 76 12.21 6.87 -14.86
C LYS A 76 12.35 7.61 -13.53
N LYS A 77 11.25 7.79 -12.79
CA LYS A 77 11.28 8.40 -11.44
C LYS A 77 12.01 7.51 -10.44
N ALA A 78 11.84 6.19 -10.52
CA ALA A 78 12.60 5.27 -9.68
C ALA A 78 14.11 5.40 -9.92
N ALA A 79 14.57 5.40 -11.17
CA ALA A 79 15.96 5.59 -11.54
C ALA A 79 16.53 6.91 -11.01
N PHE A 80 15.78 8.01 -11.17
CA PHE A 80 16.19 9.33 -10.66
C PHE A 80 16.46 9.32 -9.14
N TRP A 81 15.54 8.74 -8.35
CA TRP A 81 15.71 8.68 -6.90
C TRP A 81 16.82 7.72 -6.47
N TYR A 82 17.00 6.59 -7.17
CA TYR A 82 18.14 5.69 -6.91
C TYR A 82 19.48 6.34 -7.26
N GLN A 83 19.57 7.08 -8.35
CA GLN A 83 20.79 7.82 -8.71
C GLN A 83 21.12 8.90 -7.70
N LYS A 84 20.09 9.64 -7.23
CA LYS A 84 20.28 10.66 -6.19
C LYS A 84 20.81 10.04 -4.89
N ALA A 85 20.25 8.89 -4.49
CA ALA A 85 20.71 8.17 -3.31
C ALA A 85 22.16 7.68 -3.47
N ALA A 86 22.50 7.11 -4.63
CA ALA A 86 23.84 6.62 -4.92
C ALA A 86 24.89 7.74 -4.97
N PHE A 87 24.50 8.94 -5.43
CA PHE A 87 25.37 10.11 -5.48
C PHE A 87 25.72 10.65 -4.09
N SER A 88 24.86 10.44 -3.10
CA SER A 88 25.11 10.81 -1.71
C SER A 88 26.16 9.92 -1.01
N GLY A 89 26.79 8.97 -1.73
CA GLY A 89 27.98 8.25 -1.29
C GLY A 89 27.71 6.90 -0.60
N ASP A 90 26.46 6.59 -0.32
CA ASP A 90 26.07 5.37 0.39
C ASP A 90 26.27 4.11 -0.47
N ASP A 91 27.05 3.16 0.04
CA ASP A 91 27.29 1.84 -0.57
C ASP A 91 25.96 1.09 -0.76
N GLU A 92 25.01 1.24 0.17
CA GLU A 92 23.69 0.61 0.10
C GLU A 92 22.87 1.18 -1.06
N ALA A 93 22.94 2.50 -1.27
CA ALA A 93 22.26 3.17 -2.37
C ALA A 93 22.82 2.79 -3.75
N ARG A 94 24.14 2.56 -3.84
CA ARG A 94 24.77 1.98 -5.04
C ARG A 94 24.26 0.57 -5.31
N GLY A 95 24.08 -0.24 -4.26
CA GLY A 95 23.44 -1.56 -4.37
C GLY A 95 22.00 -1.49 -4.92
N TYR A 96 21.20 -0.51 -4.46
CA TYR A 96 19.85 -0.30 -4.99
C TYR A 96 19.83 0.08 -6.47
N LEU A 97 20.77 0.93 -6.91
CA LEU A 97 20.90 1.34 -8.31
C LEU A 97 21.34 0.18 -9.21
N GLN A 98 22.32 -0.61 -8.77
CA GLN A 98 22.80 -1.81 -9.47
C GLN A 98 21.66 -2.80 -9.70
N ASN A 99 20.92 -3.14 -8.62
CA ASN A 99 19.76 -4.01 -8.68
C ASN A 99 18.66 -3.47 -9.62
N PHE A 100 18.44 -2.15 -9.64
CA PHE A 100 17.48 -1.53 -10.55
C PHE A 100 17.86 -1.74 -12.02
N PHE A 101 19.12 -1.53 -12.40
CA PHE A 101 19.58 -1.74 -13.79
C PHE A 101 19.65 -3.22 -14.17
N ASP A 102 20.07 -4.09 -13.27
CA ASP A 102 20.11 -5.53 -13.50
C ASP A 102 18.70 -6.11 -13.72
N GLU A 103 17.70 -5.60 -12.99
CA GLU A 103 16.30 -5.94 -13.23
C GLU A 103 15.71 -5.26 -14.48
N HIS A 104 16.17 -4.06 -14.82
CA HIS A 104 15.77 -3.38 -16.06
C HIS A 104 16.23 -4.17 -17.29
N LYS A 105 17.43 -4.77 -17.25
CA LYS A 105 17.93 -5.69 -18.29
C LYS A 105 17.09 -6.97 -18.38
N LYS A 106 16.37 -7.32 -17.30
CA LYS A 106 15.42 -8.45 -17.23
C LYS A 106 13.97 -8.03 -17.58
N ASN A 107 13.75 -6.85 -18.16
CA ASN A 107 12.45 -6.35 -18.66
C ASN A 107 11.30 -6.31 -17.62
N LYS A 108 11.59 -6.11 -16.32
CA LYS A 108 10.54 -5.99 -15.27
C LYS A 108 10.03 -4.56 -15.07
N CYS A 109 10.61 -3.63 -15.81
CA CYS A 109 10.26 -2.23 -16.00
C CYS A 109 10.41 -1.98 -17.51
#